data_AF-A0A3B3YQL5-F1
#
_entry.id   AF-A0A3B3YQL5-F1
#
_cell.length_a   1.000
_cell.length_b   1.000
_cell.length_c   1.000
_cell.angle_alpha   90.00
_cell.angle_beta   90.00
_cell.angle_gamma   90.00
#
_symmetry.space_group_name_H-M   'P 1'
#
loop_
_entity.id
_entity.type
_entity.pdbx_description
1 polymer ?
#
loop_
_entity_poly.entity_id
_entity_poly.type
_entity_poly.pdbx_seq_one_letter_code
_entity_poly.pdbx_strand_id
1 'polypeptide(L)'
;MEVKLQRNTGYMRCIHIISFLDAQYQKENPSEYKEKLLLDNYEIKKTLFLLSKLDILEDLLVERQHLYCSYFTSKNRREMLEKKMRESGLNYFGIPTNQDLNTIFSEDRHCASCLSYLLTGDKRKNGDLMWKMLEEWRKRLNENVKQDSIKKVSMKAHLICVTYTL
;
A
#
# COMPACT_ATOMS: atom_id res chain seq x y z
N MET A 1 12.10 -7.66 3.51
CA MET A 1 12.60 -6.35 3.02
C MET A 1 12.64 -6.35 1.50
N GLU A 2 13.19 -7.40 0.90
CA GLU A 2 13.31 -7.58 -0.56
C GLU A 2 11.97 -7.46 -1.31
N VAL A 3 10.91 -8.13 -0.83
CA VAL A 3 9.56 -8.05 -1.45
C VAL A 3 9.02 -6.62 -1.49
N LYS A 4 9.20 -5.81 -0.43
CA LYS A 4 8.74 -4.41 -0.41
C LYS A 4 9.53 -3.53 -1.37
N LEU A 5 10.85 -3.69 -1.39
CA LEU A 5 11.71 -2.96 -2.32
C LEU A 5 11.32 -3.29 -3.76
N GLN A 6 11.08 -4.57 -4.06
CA GLN A 6 10.58 -5.00 -5.36
C GLN A 6 9.21 -4.38 -5.70
N ARG A 7 8.24 -4.37 -4.77
CA ARG A 7 6.94 -3.73 -4.96
C ARG A 7 7.08 -2.23 -5.25
N ASN A 8 7.80 -1.50 -4.40
CA ASN A 8 8.00 -0.06 -4.56
C ASN A 8 8.74 0.29 -5.86
N THR A 9 9.80 -0.43 -6.19
CA THR A 9 10.49 -0.27 -7.48
C THR A 9 9.54 -0.56 -8.65
N GLY A 10 8.70 -1.59 -8.54
CA GLY A 10 7.66 -1.92 -9.51
C GLY A 10 6.66 -0.78 -9.68
N TYR A 11 6.09 -0.26 -8.59
CA TYR A 11 5.14 0.85 -8.59
C TYR A 11 5.73 2.09 -9.27
N MET A 12 6.94 2.49 -8.88
CA MET A 12 7.61 3.66 -9.46
C MET A 12 7.87 3.47 -10.95
N ARG A 13 8.40 2.31 -11.35
CA ARG A 13 8.66 2.00 -12.77
C ARG A 13 7.38 2.06 -13.59
N CYS A 14 6.28 1.53 -13.08
CA CYS A 14 4.98 1.58 -13.74
C CYS A 14 4.46 3.01 -13.90
N ILE A 15 4.53 3.84 -12.86
CA ILE A 15 4.13 5.25 -12.93
C ILE A 15 4.91 5.99 -14.02
N HIS A 16 6.23 5.77 -14.10
CA HIS A 16 7.08 6.36 -15.13
C HIS A 16 6.72 5.89 -16.54
N ILE A 17 6.53 4.59 -16.74
CA ILE A 17 6.16 4.02 -18.05
C ILE A 17 4.81 4.57 -18.51
N ILE A 18 3.79 4.58 -17.65
CA ILE A 18 2.46 5.11 -17.99
C ILE A 18 2.58 6.59 -18.37
N SER A 19 3.30 7.38 -17.58
CA SER A 19 3.48 8.82 -17.89
C SER A 19 4.20 9.07 -19.21
N PHE A 20 5.19 8.23 -19.55
CA PHE A 20 5.86 8.29 -20.84
C PHE A 20 4.92 7.94 -22.00
N LEU A 21 4.18 6.84 -21.88
CA LEU A 21 3.24 6.39 -22.92
C LEU A 21 2.11 7.41 -23.13
N ASP A 22 1.59 8.01 -22.06
CA ASP A 22 0.58 9.07 -22.12
C ASP A 22 1.09 10.26 -22.95
N ALA A 23 2.32 10.71 -22.67
CA ALA A 23 2.94 11.81 -23.38
C ALA A 23 3.18 11.52 -24.86
N GLN A 24 3.62 10.29 -25.20
CA GLN A 24 3.80 9.88 -26.60
C GLN A 24 2.45 9.82 -27.33
N TYR A 25 1.44 9.19 -26.73
CA TYR A 25 0.14 9.04 -27.36
C TYR A 25 -0.57 10.38 -27.58
N GLN A 26 -0.50 11.29 -26.59
CA GLN A 26 -1.01 12.65 -26.72
C GLN A 26 -0.33 13.43 -27.87
N LYS A 27 0.97 13.21 -28.07
CA LYS A 27 1.74 13.86 -29.14
C LYS A 27 1.38 13.32 -30.53
N GLU A 28 1.17 12.01 -30.66
CA GLU A 28 0.86 11.35 -31.93
C GLU A 28 -0.61 11.54 -32.36
N ASN A 29 -1.53 11.58 -31.40
CA ASN A 29 -2.98 11.62 -31.67
C ASN A 29 -3.68 12.74 -30.89
N PRO A 30 -3.31 14.02 -31.08
CA PRO A 30 -3.80 15.12 -30.26
C PRO A 30 -5.32 15.33 -30.33
N SER A 31 -5.98 14.93 -31.43
CA SER A 31 -7.44 15.02 -31.59
C SER A 31 -8.20 13.79 -31.08
N GLU A 32 -7.53 12.65 -30.92
CA GLU A 32 -8.15 11.38 -30.47
C GLU A 32 -7.82 11.06 -29.01
N TYR A 33 -7.13 11.96 -28.30
CA TYR A 33 -6.85 11.81 -26.88
C TYR A 33 -8.15 11.91 -26.07
N LYS A 34 -8.80 10.75 -25.92
CA LYS A 34 -10.10 10.60 -25.28
C LYS A 34 -9.96 10.80 -23.78
N GLU A 35 -10.85 11.62 -23.22
CA GLU A 35 -11.01 11.88 -21.79
C GLU A 35 -11.00 10.60 -20.93
N LYS A 36 -11.57 9.51 -21.46
CA LYS A 36 -11.56 8.20 -20.79
C LYS A 36 -10.14 7.64 -20.57
N LEU A 37 -9.24 7.73 -21.55
CA LEU A 37 -7.88 7.20 -21.43
C LEU A 37 -7.08 8.00 -20.39
N LEU A 38 -7.26 9.31 -20.36
CA LEU A 38 -6.71 10.18 -19.32
C LEU A 38 -7.14 9.76 -17.92
N LEU A 39 -8.44 9.53 -17.75
CA LEU A 39 -9.03 9.15 -16.48
C LEU A 39 -8.54 7.77 -16.02
N ASP A 40 -8.51 6.80 -16.93
CA ASP A 40 -7.99 5.45 -16.65
C ASP A 40 -6.53 5.50 -16.18
N ASN A 41 -5.67 6.26 -16.88
CA ASN A 41 -4.27 6.42 -16.50
C ASN A 41 -4.08 7.16 -15.18
N TYR A 42 -4.92 8.17 -14.91
CA TYR A 42 -4.95 8.86 -13.63
C TYR A 42 -5.30 7.90 -12.48
N GLU A 43 -6.35 7.08 -12.63
CA GLU A 43 -6.76 6.12 -11.60
C GLU A 43 -5.72 5.01 -11.36
N ILE A 44 -5.03 4.55 -12.41
CA ILE A 44 -3.92 3.60 -12.25
C ILE A 44 -2.79 4.24 -11.45
N LYS A 45 -2.34 5.46 -11.81
CA LYS A 45 -1.25 6.16 -11.11
C LYS A 45 -1.62 6.43 -9.65
N LYS A 46 -2.86 6.86 -9.40
CA LYS A 46 -3.42 7.06 -8.06
C LYS A 46 -3.39 5.77 -7.25
N THR A 47 -3.79 4.64 -7.84
CA THR A 47 -3.74 3.33 -7.16
C THR A 47 -2.31 2.91 -6.82
N LEU A 48 -1.37 3.03 -7.76
CA LEU A 48 0.04 2.70 -7.52
C LEU A 48 0.64 3.58 -6.41
N PHE A 49 0.30 4.87 -6.40
CA PHE A 49 0.68 5.78 -5.33
C PHE A 49 0.11 5.33 -3.98
N LEU A 50 -1.16 4.95 -3.92
CA LEU A 50 -1.81 4.45 -2.69
C LEU A 50 -1.18 3.17 -2.16
N LEU A 51 -0.88 2.21 -3.04
CA LEU A 51 -0.18 0.98 -2.68
C LEU A 51 1.22 1.28 -2.08
N SER A 52 1.94 2.27 -2.63
CA SER A 52 3.21 2.70 -2.04
C SER A 52 3.05 3.32 -0.64
N LYS A 53 1.93 4.02 -0.38
CA LYS A 53 1.63 4.52 0.97
C LYS A 53 1.28 3.41 1.95
N LEU A 54 0.62 2.35 1.50
CA LEU A 54 0.41 1.15 2.32
C LEU A 54 1.73 0.46 2.71
N ASP A 55 2.75 0.47 1.85
CA ASP A 55 4.07 -0.08 2.20
C ASP A 55 4.72 0.68 3.37
N ILE A 56 4.58 2.02 3.38
CA ILE A 56 5.04 2.88 4.46
C ILE A 56 4.24 2.61 5.74
N LEU A 57 2.92 2.52 5.64
CA LEU A 57 2.05 2.19 6.76
C LEU A 57 2.39 0.84 7.37
N GLU A 58 2.67 -0.16 6.53
CA GLU A 58 3.06 -1.50 6.96
C GLU A 58 4.32 -1.45 7.84
N ASP A 59 5.33 -0.64 7.51
CA ASP A 59 6.51 -0.49 8.36
C ASP A 59 6.17 0.17 9.72
N LEU A 60 5.28 1.17 9.71
CA LEU A 60 4.83 1.82 10.94
C LEU A 60 4.05 0.85 11.84
N LEU A 61 3.20 0.00 11.25
CA LEU A 61 2.45 -1.02 11.98
C LEU A 61 3.37 -2.11 12.55
N VAL A 62 4.38 -2.56 11.79
CA VAL A 62 5.39 -3.51 12.30
C VAL A 62 6.13 -2.93 13.50
N GLU A 63 6.57 -1.67 13.42
CA GLU A 63 7.23 -1.02 14.55
C GLU A 63 6.27 -0.81 15.72
N ARG A 64 5.03 -0.38 15.47
CA ARG A 64 4.00 -0.24 16.51
C ARG A 64 3.78 -1.56 17.24
N GLN A 65 3.65 -2.67 16.50
CA GLN A 65 3.37 -3.97 17.09
C GLN A 65 4.58 -4.51 17.84
N HIS A 66 5.79 -4.25 17.34
CA HIS A 66 7.02 -4.53 18.08
C HIS A 66 7.07 -3.77 19.42
N LEU A 67 6.70 -2.48 19.44
CA LEU A 67 6.61 -1.70 20.68
C LEU A 67 5.53 -2.25 21.63
N TYR A 68 4.40 -2.72 21.09
CA TYR A 68 3.33 -3.34 21.88
C TYR A 68 3.79 -4.64 22.55
N CYS A 69 4.49 -5.51 21.81
CA CYS A 69 4.96 -6.81 22.28
C CYS A 69 6.25 -6.74 23.09
N SER A 70 6.93 -5.59 23.11
CA SER A 70 8.15 -5.39 23.88
C SER A 70 7.84 -5.18 25.36
N TYR A 71 8.40 -6.01 26.22
CA TYR A 71 8.28 -5.87 27.67
C TYR A 71 9.00 -4.63 28.22
N PHE A 72 10.06 -4.19 27.54
CA PHE A 72 10.95 -3.12 28.02
C PHE A 72 10.63 -1.74 27.44
N THR A 73 9.71 -1.66 26.48
CA THR A 73 9.43 -0.39 25.82
C THR A 73 8.31 0.37 26.54
N SER A 74 8.53 1.66 26.78
CA SER A 74 7.52 2.51 27.42
C SER A 74 6.26 2.66 26.57
N LYS A 75 5.11 2.62 27.24
CA LYS A 75 3.78 2.87 26.66
C LYS A 75 3.74 4.19 25.87
N ASN A 76 4.40 5.22 26.39
CA ASN A 76 4.47 6.55 25.77
C ASN A 76 5.06 6.52 24.35
N ARG A 77 6.05 5.66 24.09
CA ARG A 77 6.66 5.55 22.76
C ARG A 77 5.68 4.97 21.75
N ARG A 78 4.90 3.97 22.15
CA ARG A 78 3.82 3.38 21.34
C ARG A 78 2.74 4.43 21.05
N GLU A 79 2.26 5.12 22.08
CA GLU A 79 1.20 6.12 21.94
C GLU A 79 1.61 7.31 21.04
N MET A 80 2.87 7.75 21.13
CA MET A 80 3.41 8.78 20.24
C MET A 80 3.42 8.32 18.78
N LEU A 81 3.78 7.05 18.53
CA LEU A 81 3.74 6.49 17.18
C LEU A 81 2.30 6.39 16.66
N GLU A 82 1.37 5.88 17.47
CA GLU A 82 -0.05 5.79 17.11
C GLU A 82 -0.64 7.18 16.80
N LYS A 83 -0.26 8.22 17.56
CA LYS A 83 -0.64 9.61 17.29
C LYS A 83 -0.11 10.07 15.92
N LYS A 84 1.18 9.87 15.65
CA LYS A 84 1.78 10.21 14.36
C LYS A 84 1.11 9.48 13.18
N MET A 85 0.70 8.23 13.36
CA MET A 85 0.02 7.46 12.32
C MET A 85 -1.37 8.01 11.98
N ARG A 86 -2.11 8.51 12.97
CA ARG A 86 -3.39 9.20 12.73
C ARG A 86 -3.20 10.56 12.05
N GLU A 87 -2.12 11.26 12.38
CA GLU A 87 -1.83 12.62 11.88
C GLU A 87 -1.11 12.63 10.53
N SER A 88 -0.44 11.53 10.12
CA SER A 88 0.38 11.46 8.91
C SER A 88 -0.41 11.58 7.60
N GLY A 89 -1.73 11.67 7.67
CA GLY A 89 -2.58 11.84 6.50
C GLY A 89 -2.60 10.62 5.59
N LEU A 90 -2.17 9.43 6.04
CA LEU A 90 -2.26 8.20 5.23
C LEU A 90 -3.69 7.89 4.75
N ASN A 91 -4.69 8.56 5.31
CA ASN A 91 -6.09 8.54 4.93
C ASN A 91 -6.46 9.49 3.76
N TYR A 92 -5.52 10.07 3.01
CA TYR A 92 -5.82 11.04 1.92
C TYR A 92 -6.88 10.55 0.91
N PHE A 93 -7.12 9.24 0.82
CA PHE A 93 -8.10 8.63 -0.08
C PHE A 93 -9.00 7.61 0.63
N GLY A 94 -9.16 7.72 1.95
CA GLY A 94 -10.13 6.94 2.73
C GLY A 94 -9.74 5.50 3.05
N ILE A 95 -8.54 5.03 2.68
CA ILE A 95 -8.06 3.68 3.04
C ILE A 95 -6.57 3.74 3.44
N PRO A 96 -6.22 3.38 4.70
CA PRO A 96 -7.12 3.09 5.81
C PRO A 96 -7.88 4.35 6.28
N THR A 97 -8.86 4.17 7.16
CA THR A 97 -9.45 5.26 7.94
C THR A 97 -8.83 5.32 9.35
N ASN A 98 -9.05 6.43 10.06
CA ASN A 98 -8.65 6.52 11.47
C ASN A 98 -9.38 5.49 12.35
N GLN A 99 -10.61 5.13 11.98
CA GLN A 99 -11.35 4.07 12.67
C GLN A 99 -10.65 2.73 12.50
N ASP A 100 -10.25 2.40 11.27
CA ASP A 100 -9.51 1.16 11.00
C ASP A 100 -8.20 1.08 11.81
N LEU A 101 -7.43 2.17 11.87
CA LEU A 101 -6.22 2.24 12.67
C LEU A 101 -6.50 2.06 14.17
N ASN A 102 -7.56 2.68 14.68
CA ASN A 102 -7.95 2.52 16.08
C ASN A 102 -8.40 1.09 16.41
N THR A 103 -9.07 0.41 15.47
CA THR A 103 -9.39 -1.01 15.58
C THR A 103 -8.10 -1.83 15.73
N ILE A 104 -7.10 -1.64 14.86
CA ILE A 104 -5.80 -2.32 15.03
C ILE A 104 -5.17 -2.00 16.39
N PHE A 105 -5.13 -0.73 16.79
CA PHE A 105 -4.46 -0.33 18.03
C PHE A 105 -5.11 -0.94 19.28
N SER A 106 -6.43 -1.12 19.25
CA SER A 106 -7.21 -1.63 20.37
C SER A 106 -7.38 -3.15 20.36
N GLU A 107 -7.33 -3.81 19.21
CA GLU A 107 -7.70 -5.23 19.07
C GLU A 107 -6.51 -6.12 18.67
N ASP A 108 -5.45 -5.58 18.07
CA ASP A 108 -4.30 -6.41 17.70
C ASP A 108 -3.40 -6.70 18.90
N ARG A 109 -3.59 -7.88 19.49
CA ARG A 109 -2.92 -8.36 20.69
C ARG A 109 -1.89 -9.46 20.41
N HIS A 110 -1.74 -9.89 19.16
CA HIS A 110 -0.84 -11.00 18.83
C HIS A 110 0.63 -10.59 18.99
N CYS A 111 1.37 -11.41 19.73
CA CYS A 111 2.81 -11.30 19.88
C CYS A 111 3.44 -12.64 19.56
N ALA A 112 4.48 -12.63 18.73
CA ALA A 112 5.21 -13.83 18.38
C ALA A 112 5.78 -14.49 19.64
N SER A 113 5.84 -15.82 19.68
CA SER A 113 6.43 -16.53 20.82
C SER A 113 7.87 -16.03 21.07
N CYS A 114 8.25 -15.86 22.34
CA CYS A 114 9.59 -15.41 22.72
C CYS A 114 10.68 -16.26 22.06
N LEU A 115 10.49 -17.57 21.93
CA LEU A 115 11.46 -18.46 21.26
C LEU A 115 11.62 -18.11 19.78
N SER A 116 10.52 -17.89 19.05
CA SER A 116 10.57 -17.52 17.63
C SER A 116 11.21 -16.15 17.41
N TYR A 117 10.98 -15.21 18.33
CA TYR A 117 11.54 -13.86 18.27
C TYR A 117 13.03 -13.83 18.67
N LEU A 118 13.44 -14.57 19.70
CA LEU A 118 14.84 -14.69 20.10
C LEU A 118 15.70 -15.35 19.02
N LEU A 119 15.15 -16.32 18.29
CA LEU A 119 15.87 -17.03 17.24
C LEU A 119 15.99 -16.23 15.93
N THR A 120 14.99 -15.43 15.56
CA THR A 120 14.99 -14.75 14.25
C THR A 120 15.05 -13.23 14.32
N GLY A 121 14.78 -12.61 15.47
CA GLY A 121 14.67 -11.16 15.63
C GLY A 121 13.59 -10.52 14.74
N ASP A 122 12.71 -11.31 14.15
CA ASP A 122 11.81 -10.84 13.09
C ASP A 122 10.55 -10.22 13.68
N LYS A 123 10.51 -8.89 13.68
CA LYS A 123 9.37 -8.09 14.15
C LYS A 123 8.07 -8.40 13.41
N ARG A 124 8.15 -8.91 12.18
CA ARG A 124 6.98 -9.17 11.32
C ARG A 124 6.14 -10.34 11.77
N LYS A 125 6.66 -11.17 12.68
CA LYS A 125 5.89 -12.24 13.30
C LYS A 125 4.88 -11.73 14.35
N ASN A 126 4.96 -10.46 14.74
CA ASN A 126 3.97 -9.88 15.64
C ASN A 126 2.76 -9.37 14.86
N GLY A 127 1.62 -9.33 15.55
CA GLY A 127 0.36 -8.88 14.98
C GLY A 127 -0.30 -9.96 14.14
N ASP A 128 -1.63 -9.95 14.15
CA ASP A 128 -2.46 -10.80 13.28
C ASP A 128 -3.45 -9.93 12.50
N LEU A 129 -4.14 -9.04 13.22
CA LEU A 129 -5.18 -8.18 12.66
C LEU A 129 -4.60 -7.15 11.70
N MET A 130 -3.44 -6.55 12.02
CA MET A 130 -2.78 -5.58 11.14
C MET A 130 -2.47 -6.16 9.76
N TRP A 131 -2.08 -7.45 9.69
CA TRP A 131 -1.76 -8.11 8.43
C TRP A 131 -3.00 -8.38 7.60
N LYS A 132 -4.06 -8.88 8.24
CA LYS A 132 -5.36 -9.10 7.58
C LYS A 132 -5.91 -7.79 6.99
N MET A 133 -5.88 -6.72 7.76
CA MET A 133 -6.38 -5.42 7.29
C MET A 133 -5.51 -4.84 6.16
N LEU A 134 -4.18 -4.96 6.23
CA LEU A 134 -3.29 -4.58 5.13
C LEU A 134 -3.58 -5.34 3.84
N GLU A 135 -3.81 -6.65 3.93
CA GLU A 135 -4.17 -7.48 2.79
C GLU A 135 -5.50 -7.03 2.18
N GLU A 136 -6.53 -6.81 3.01
CA GLU A 136 -7.84 -6.31 2.56
C GLU A 136 -7.77 -4.93 1.92
N TRP A 137 -6.96 -4.00 2.45
CA TRP A 137 -6.76 -2.69 1.84
C TRP A 137 -6.09 -2.79 0.48
N ARG A 138 -5.05 -3.62 0.34
CA ARG A 138 -4.39 -3.86 -0.95
C ARG A 138 -5.36 -4.48 -1.96
N LYS A 139 -6.16 -5.44 -1.53
CA LYS A 139 -7.19 -6.07 -2.36
C LYS A 139 -8.20 -5.05 -2.87
N ARG A 140 -8.77 -4.23 -1.98
CA ARG A 140 -9.71 -3.15 -2.35
C ARG A 140 -9.12 -2.17 -3.36
N LEU A 141 -7.88 -1.73 -3.14
CA LEU A 141 -7.21 -0.82 -4.07
C LEU A 141 -6.99 -1.45 -5.46
N ASN A 142 -6.62 -2.72 -5.51
CA ASN A 142 -6.43 -3.44 -6.77
C ASN A 142 -7.75 -3.78 -7.49
N GLU A 143 -8.82 -4.04 -6.75
CA GLU A 143 -10.15 -4.31 -7.33
C GLU A 143 -10.74 -3.07 -8.01
N ASN A 144 -10.52 -1.87 -7.47
CA ASN A 144 -10.94 -0.61 -8.10
C ASN A 144 -10.32 -0.47 -9.50
N VAL A 145 -9.06 -0.85 -9.69
CA VAL A 145 -8.40 -0.81 -11.02
C VAL A 145 -8.95 -1.90 -11.95
N LYS A 146 -9.31 -3.08 -11.42
CA LYS A 146 -9.84 -4.20 -12.23
C LYS A 146 -11.29 -3.97 -12.68
N GLN A 147 -12.13 -3.32 -11.87
CA GLN A 147 -13.52 -3.06 -12.23
C GLN A 147 -13.65 -2.00 -13.34
N ASP A 148 -12.73 -1.03 -13.39
CA ASP A 148 -12.74 0.03 -14.42
C ASP A 148 -12.03 -0.40 -15.73
N SER A 149 -11.05 -1.30 -15.66
CA SER A 149 -10.25 -1.76 -16.82
C SER A 149 -10.90 -2.87 -17.68
N ILE A 150 -12.05 -3.43 -17.29
CA ILE A 150 -12.72 -4.54 -18.03
C ILE A 150 -13.60 -4.06 -19.20
N LYS A 151 -13.65 -2.77 -19.53
CA LYS A 151 -14.25 -2.31 -20.79
C LYS A 151 -13.21 -1.93 -21.84
N LYS A 152 -12.77 -2.98 -22.55
CA LYS A 152 -12.16 -3.09 -23.89
C LYS A 152 -11.51 -1.81 -24.47
N VAL A 153 -10.28 -2.01 -24.93
CA VAL A 153 -9.41 -1.16 -25.77
C VAL A 153 -8.44 -0.25 -24.99
N SER A 154 -7.26 -0.80 -24.66
CA SER A 154 -5.92 -0.19 -24.72
C SER A 154 -4.92 -1.05 -23.92
N MET A 155 -4.48 -2.18 -24.50
CA MET A 155 -3.17 -2.39 -25.17
C MET A 155 -1.94 -2.41 -24.25
N LYS A 156 -1.35 -3.62 -24.10
CA LYS A 156 0.05 -3.99 -23.79
C LYS A 156 0.75 -3.41 -22.54
N ALA A 157 0.49 -2.19 -22.10
CA ALA A 157 1.13 -1.60 -20.93
C ALA A 157 0.54 -2.14 -19.61
N HIS A 158 -0.77 -2.39 -19.59
CA HIS A 158 -1.48 -2.91 -18.42
C HIS A 158 -0.99 -4.34 -18.04
N LEU A 159 -0.68 -5.17 -19.04
CA LEU A 159 -0.18 -6.54 -18.82
C LEU A 159 1.23 -6.57 -18.22
N ILE A 160 2.03 -5.52 -18.46
CA ILE A 160 3.37 -5.38 -17.90
C ILE A 160 3.28 -4.99 -16.42
N CYS A 161 2.38 -4.08 -16.03
CA CYS A 161 2.31 -3.64 -14.64
C CYS A 161 1.59 -4.59 -13.68
N VAL A 162 0.59 -5.34 -14.16
CA VAL A 162 -0.15 -6.31 -13.35
C VAL A 162 0.67 -7.58 -13.04
N THR A 163 1.66 -7.92 -13.88
CA THR A 163 2.49 -9.12 -13.68
C THR A 163 3.64 -8.92 -12.69
N TYR A 164 4.02 -7.67 -12.35
CA TYR A 164 5.08 -7.36 -11.38
C TYR A 164 4.57 -6.95 -9.98
N THR A 165 3.25 -6.99 -9.75
CA THR A 165 2.62 -6.53 -8.50
C THR A 165 1.86 -7.62 -7.72
N LEU A 166 1.92 -8.87 -8.19
CA LEU A 166 1.44 -10.07 -7.49
C LEU A 166 2.61 -10.83 -6.85
#